data_AF-A0A6J0EG46-F1
#
_entry.id   AF-A0A6J0EG46-F1
#
_cell.length_a   1.000
_cell.length_b   1.000
_cell.length_c   1.000
_cell.angle_alpha   90.00
_cell.angle_beta   90.00
_cell.angle_gamma   90.00
#
_symmetry.space_group_name_H-M   'P 1'
#
loop_
_entity.id
_entity.type
_entity.pdbx_description
1 polymer ?
#
loop_
_entity_poly.entity_id
_entity_poly.type
_entity_poly.pdbx_seq_one_letter_code
_entity_poly.pdbx_strand_id
1 'polypeptide(L)'
;MHPPPPAAGVAMDFGQNSLFGYMEDLQELTIIERPVRRSLKTPEEIERLTVDEDLSDIDRAVYLLSAGQDIQGTSVIANLPFLMRQNPTETLRRVLPKVRVYEDAHLFIPRVWISHVFVQRCDSGGKHLLEVLHVASVEMQLTAAVSFLTILQEESMSVHTYAHSFLQVILLHLEHRDTGVSNAWLETLLSAIELLPKETLRHEILNPLVSKAQLSQTVQSRLVSCKILGKLTNKFDAHSIKREILPLVKSLCQDVEYEVRSCMCRQLENIAQGIG
;
A
#
# COMPACT_ATOMS: atom_id res chain seq x y z
N MET A 1 15.04 -34.17 -50.36
CA MET A 1 14.44 -34.30 -49.02
C MET A 1 15.01 -33.19 -48.16
N HIS A 2 14.21 -32.18 -47.83
CA HIS A 2 14.63 -31.07 -46.97
C HIS A 2 14.57 -31.49 -45.50
N PRO A 3 15.51 -31.03 -44.65
CA PRO A 3 15.41 -31.23 -43.21
C PRO A 3 14.30 -30.32 -42.62
N PRO A 4 13.65 -30.72 -41.52
CA PRO A 4 12.66 -29.89 -40.86
C PRO A 4 13.32 -28.66 -40.20
N PRO A 5 12.62 -27.52 -40.08
CA PRO A 5 13.13 -26.35 -39.40
C PRO A 5 13.26 -26.59 -37.88
N PRO A 6 14.22 -25.95 -37.20
CA PRO A 6 14.36 -26.07 -35.75
C PRO A 6 13.16 -25.43 -35.05
N ALA A 7 12.65 -26.12 -34.03
CA ALA A 7 11.58 -25.63 -33.17
C ALA A 7 11.99 -24.30 -32.53
N ALA A 8 11.23 -23.25 -32.79
CA ALA A 8 11.38 -21.96 -32.12
C ALA A 8 11.19 -22.17 -30.61
N GLY A 9 12.22 -21.83 -29.83
CA GLY A 9 12.15 -21.81 -28.39
C GLY A 9 11.07 -20.81 -27.95
N VAL A 10 10.05 -21.31 -27.27
CA VAL A 10 9.10 -20.47 -26.53
C VAL A 10 9.86 -19.99 -25.30
N ALA A 11 10.49 -18.82 -25.42
CA ALA A 11 10.89 -18.03 -24.27
C ALA A 11 9.60 -17.56 -23.58
N MET A 12 9.27 -18.15 -22.43
CA MET A 12 8.28 -17.55 -21.54
C MET A 12 8.94 -16.36 -20.86
N ASP A 13 8.69 -15.18 -21.40
CA ASP A 13 9.03 -13.91 -20.79
C ASP A 13 8.22 -13.75 -19.50
N PHE A 14 8.91 -13.75 -18.36
CA PHE A 14 8.33 -13.66 -17.02
C PHE A 14 8.55 -12.27 -16.40
N GLY A 15 8.66 -11.24 -17.23
CA GLY A 15 8.87 -9.88 -16.77
C GLY A 15 8.03 -8.87 -17.52
N GLN A 16 6.75 -8.74 -17.14
CA GLN A 16 5.92 -7.52 -17.27
C GLN A 16 4.46 -7.81 -16.89
N ASN A 17 4.20 -8.17 -15.63
CA ASN A 17 2.93 -7.79 -15.00
C ASN A 17 3.17 -6.46 -14.26
N SER A 18 3.69 -5.49 -15.00
CA SER A 18 3.81 -4.11 -14.51
C SER A 18 2.40 -3.60 -14.26
N LEU A 19 2.19 -3.09 -13.05
CA LEU A 19 1.03 -2.28 -12.63
C LEU A 19 0.60 -1.24 -13.69
N PHE A 20 1.52 -0.86 -14.58
CA PHE A 20 1.35 0.00 -15.74
C PHE A 20 0.34 -0.52 -16.80
N GLY A 21 0.29 -1.83 -17.08
CA GLY A 21 -0.61 -2.38 -18.11
C GLY A 21 -2.09 -2.22 -17.76
N TYR A 22 -2.41 -2.30 -16.46
CA TYR A 22 -3.77 -2.05 -15.97
C TYR A 22 -4.20 -0.58 -16.08
N MET A 23 -3.24 0.36 -16.13
CA MET A 23 -3.53 1.78 -16.35
C MET A 23 -3.76 2.10 -17.82
N GLU A 24 -3.06 1.41 -18.73
CA GLU A 24 -3.27 1.54 -20.19
C GLU A 24 -4.62 0.95 -20.63
N ASP A 25 -5.03 -0.21 -20.10
CA ASP A 25 -6.33 -0.83 -20.42
C ASP A 25 -7.55 -0.03 -19.89
N LEU A 26 -7.39 0.69 -18.77
CA LEU A 26 -8.41 1.61 -18.24
C LEU A 26 -8.55 2.88 -19.11
N GLN A 27 -7.50 3.25 -19.83
CA GLN A 27 -7.52 4.37 -20.76
C GLN A 27 -8.27 4.04 -22.06
N GLU A 28 -8.28 2.78 -22.50
CA GLU A 28 -9.03 2.35 -23.69
C GLU A 28 -10.52 2.09 -23.43
N LEU A 29 -10.95 1.76 -22.21
CA LEU A 29 -12.36 1.48 -21.88
C LEU A 29 -13.24 2.73 -21.63
N THR A 30 -12.71 3.94 -21.75
CA THR A 30 -13.47 5.19 -21.46
C THR A 30 -13.86 6.02 -22.68
N ILE A 31 -13.57 5.59 -23.91
CA ILE A 31 -14.11 6.24 -25.12
C ILE A 31 -15.46 5.63 -25.50
N ILE A 32 -16.38 5.60 -24.54
CA ILE A 32 -17.81 5.71 -24.88
C ILE A 32 -18.09 7.19 -24.72
N GLU A 33 -18.30 7.89 -25.83
CA GLU A 33 -18.78 9.28 -25.88
C GLU A 33 -20.08 9.40 -25.08
N ARG A 34 -19.98 9.51 -23.75
CA ARG A 34 -21.08 9.96 -22.92
C ARG A 34 -21.28 11.42 -23.28
N PRO A 35 -22.49 11.83 -23.67
CA PRO A 35 -22.75 13.23 -23.98
C PRO A 35 -22.39 14.06 -22.75
N VAL A 36 -21.39 14.92 -22.89
CA VAL A 36 -20.93 15.81 -21.83
C VAL A 36 -22.10 16.69 -21.45
N ARG A 37 -22.80 16.37 -20.36
CA ARG A 37 -23.70 17.32 -19.70
C ARG A 37 -22.80 18.38 -19.09
N ARG A 38 -22.43 19.39 -19.89
CA ARG A 38 -21.85 20.66 -19.41
C ARG A 38 -22.95 21.44 -18.70
N SER A 39 -23.35 20.99 -17.53
CA SER A 39 -23.87 21.94 -16.55
C SER A 39 -22.67 22.79 -16.16
N LEU A 40 -22.68 24.07 -16.55
CA LEU A 40 -21.68 25.02 -16.08
C LEU A 40 -21.76 25.04 -14.55
N LYS A 41 -20.61 24.88 -13.88
CA LYS A 41 -20.53 25.06 -12.42
C LYS A 41 -21.09 26.44 -12.08
N THR A 42 -21.89 26.51 -11.03
CA THR A 42 -22.45 27.78 -10.56
C THR A 42 -21.32 28.76 -10.21
N PRO A 43 -21.53 30.08 -10.33
CA PRO A 43 -20.52 31.06 -9.93
C PRO A 43 -20.01 30.86 -8.50
N GLU A 44 -20.89 30.40 -7.60
CA GLU A 44 -20.58 30.08 -6.21
C GLU A 44 -19.73 28.80 -6.08
N GLU A 45 -19.96 27.79 -6.93
CA GLU A 45 -19.08 26.62 -7.02
C GLU A 45 -17.73 26.99 -7.62
N ILE A 46 -17.69 27.89 -8.59
CA ILE A 46 -16.43 28.39 -9.16
C ILE A 46 -15.64 29.15 -8.09
N GLU A 47 -16.27 30.06 -7.35
CA GLU A 47 -15.62 30.80 -6.26
C GLU A 47 -15.12 29.86 -5.16
N ARG A 48 -15.90 28.86 -4.75
CA ARG A 48 -15.47 27.85 -3.76
C ARG A 48 -14.30 26.99 -4.20
N LEU A 49 -14.22 26.67 -5.50
CA LEU A 49 -13.18 25.81 -6.07
C LEU A 49 -11.94 26.59 -6.55
N THR A 50 -12.02 27.92 -6.60
CA THR A 50 -10.88 28.77 -6.95
C THR A 50 -9.94 28.86 -5.75
N VAL A 51 -8.71 28.41 -5.96
CA VAL A 51 -7.65 28.50 -4.96
C VAL A 51 -6.86 29.78 -5.24
N ASP A 52 -6.55 30.53 -4.20
CA ASP A 52 -5.68 31.71 -4.28
C ASP A 52 -4.30 31.31 -4.81
N GLU A 53 -3.86 31.96 -5.90
CA GLU A 53 -2.61 31.66 -6.61
C GLU A 53 -1.37 32.06 -5.79
N ASP A 54 -1.52 32.95 -4.80
CA ASP A 54 -0.43 33.43 -3.96
C ASP A 54 -0.14 32.47 -2.77
N LEU A 55 -0.91 31.39 -2.61
CA LEU A 55 -0.68 30.40 -1.55
C LEU A 55 0.61 29.61 -1.77
N SER A 56 1.33 29.38 -0.66
CA SER A 56 2.46 28.44 -0.68
C SER A 56 1.98 27.03 -1.04
N ASP A 57 2.88 26.21 -1.60
CA ASP A 57 2.56 24.81 -1.94
C ASP A 57 2.00 24.02 -0.74
N ILE A 58 2.49 24.31 0.47
CA ILE A 58 2.01 23.70 1.72
C ILE A 58 0.60 24.19 2.05
N ASP A 59 0.35 25.50 2.03
CA ASP A 59 -0.96 26.05 2.38
C ASP A 59 -2.03 25.63 1.37
N ARG A 60 -1.69 25.60 0.08
CA ARG A 60 -2.53 25.06 -0.98
C ARG A 60 -2.86 23.60 -0.75
N ALA A 61 -1.88 22.76 -0.45
CA ALA A 61 -2.10 21.34 -0.15
C ALA A 61 -3.03 21.15 1.05
N VAL A 62 -2.83 21.91 2.13
CA VAL A 62 -3.68 21.88 3.33
C VAL A 62 -5.12 22.31 3.00
N TYR A 63 -5.29 23.37 2.21
CA TYR A 63 -6.60 23.87 1.80
C TYR A 63 -7.34 22.84 0.95
N LEU A 64 -6.70 22.31 -0.09
CA LEU A 64 -7.31 21.33 -1.01
C LEU A 64 -7.72 20.04 -0.29
N LEU A 65 -6.92 19.56 0.67
CA LEU A 65 -7.29 18.38 1.46
C LEU A 65 -8.38 18.67 2.50
N SER A 66 -8.57 19.93 2.91
CA SER A 66 -9.56 20.29 3.95
C SER A 66 -10.92 20.69 3.37
N ALA A 67 -10.95 21.27 2.18
CA ALA A 67 -12.15 21.88 1.58
C ALA A 67 -12.30 21.61 0.08
N GLY A 68 -11.34 20.94 -0.55
CA GLY A 68 -11.38 20.62 -1.97
C GLY A 68 -12.22 19.38 -2.28
N GLN A 69 -12.42 19.12 -3.57
CA GLN A 69 -13.03 17.89 -4.07
C GLN A 69 -12.05 16.72 -4.03
N ASP A 70 -12.55 15.49 -4.04
CA ASP A 70 -11.75 14.26 -4.03
C ASP A 70 -10.61 14.27 -5.07
N ILE A 71 -10.89 14.74 -6.30
CA ILE A 71 -9.87 14.84 -7.35
C ILE A 71 -8.73 15.80 -7.00
N GLN A 72 -9.03 16.87 -6.26
CA GLN A 72 -8.02 17.81 -5.77
C GLN A 72 -7.21 17.18 -4.64
N GLY A 73 -7.87 16.40 -3.76
CA GLY A 73 -7.19 15.58 -2.74
C GLY A 73 -6.24 14.56 -3.35
N THR A 74 -6.68 13.82 -4.37
CA THR A 74 -5.85 12.88 -5.15
C THR A 74 -4.65 13.60 -5.77
N SER A 75 -4.85 14.78 -6.35
CA SER A 75 -3.76 15.59 -6.92
C SER A 75 -2.72 15.98 -5.86
N VAL A 76 -3.15 16.35 -4.65
CA VAL A 76 -2.22 16.65 -3.55
C VAL A 76 -1.43 15.40 -3.14
N ILE A 77 -2.08 14.23 -3.06
CA ILE A 77 -1.39 12.97 -2.74
C ILE A 77 -0.37 12.61 -3.81
N ALA A 78 -0.74 12.71 -5.10
CA ALA A 78 0.19 12.47 -6.21
C ALA A 78 1.43 13.37 -6.13
N ASN A 79 1.26 14.60 -5.63
CA ASN A 79 2.33 15.58 -5.46
C ASN A 79 3.05 15.48 -4.10
N LEU A 80 2.65 14.57 -3.23
CA LEU A 80 3.23 14.41 -1.89
C LEU A 80 4.76 14.15 -1.93
N PRO A 81 5.33 13.36 -2.87
CA PRO A 81 6.77 13.20 -2.97
C PRO A 81 7.49 14.52 -3.20
N PHE A 82 6.96 15.38 -4.08
CA PHE A 82 7.51 16.71 -4.33
C PHE A 82 7.45 17.59 -3.06
N LEU A 83 6.30 17.61 -2.37
CA LEU A 83 6.15 18.38 -1.12
C LEU A 83 7.15 17.91 -0.05
N MET A 84 7.36 16.60 0.07
CA MET A 84 8.36 16.02 0.99
C MET A 84 9.78 16.43 0.65
N ARG A 85 10.15 16.51 -0.64
CA ARG A 85 11.48 17.00 -1.06
C ARG A 85 11.68 18.48 -0.77
N GLN A 86 10.65 19.30 -0.97
CA GLN A 86 10.76 20.75 -0.78
C GLN A 86 10.77 21.15 0.70
N ASN A 87 9.84 20.61 1.50
CA ASN A 87 9.72 20.95 2.91
C ASN A 87 9.16 19.76 3.72
N PRO A 88 10.00 18.79 4.10
CA PRO A 88 9.53 17.57 4.75
C PRO A 88 8.89 17.86 6.12
N THR A 89 9.44 18.82 6.87
CA THR A 89 8.93 19.18 8.21
C THR A 89 7.50 19.70 8.15
N GLU A 90 7.22 20.69 7.31
CA GLU A 90 5.87 21.25 7.22
C GLU A 90 4.91 20.31 6.49
N THR A 91 5.39 19.52 5.52
CA THR A 91 4.55 18.51 4.86
C THR A 91 4.09 17.45 5.86
N LEU A 92 4.98 16.95 6.72
CA LEU A 92 4.62 15.98 7.78
C LEU A 92 3.71 16.59 8.85
N ARG A 93 3.91 17.87 9.19
CA ARG A 93 3.19 18.52 10.29
C ARG A 93 1.80 19.03 9.88
N ARG A 94 1.64 19.46 8.62
CA ARG A 94 0.43 20.16 8.17
C ARG A 94 -0.32 19.43 7.07
N VAL A 95 0.38 18.86 6.09
CA VAL A 95 -0.25 18.20 4.93
C VAL A 95 -0.65 16.76 5.27
N LEU A 96 0.28 15.96 5.79
CA LEU A 96 0.03 14.55 6.07
C LEU A 96 -1.14 14.31 7.05
N PRO A 97 -1.36 15.13 8.11
CA PRO A 97 -2.55 15.01 8.94
C PRO A 97 -3.86 15.25 8.21
N LYS A 98 -3.85 15.98 7.09
CA LYS A 98 -5.05 16.26 6.27
C LYS A 98 -5.32 15.19 5.23
N VAL A 99 -4.25 14.55 4.71
CA VAL A 99 -4.37 13.26 4.00
C VAL A 99 -5.01 12.19 4.90
N ARG A 100 -4.92 12.41 6.22
CA ARG A 100 -5.52 11.60 7.29
C ARG A 100 -6.86 12.16 7.83
N VAL A 101 -7.54 13.14 7.19
CA VAL A 101 -8.90 13.64 7.55
C VAL A 101 -9.76 13.81 6.28
N TYR A 102 -10.50 12.79 5.86
CA TYR A 102 -11.59 12.90 4.87
C TYR A 102 -12.69 11.91 5.26
N GLU A 103 -13.52 12.32 6.21
CA GLU A 103 -14.84 11.72 6.44
C GLU A 103 -15.84 12.51 5.60
N ASP A 104 -16.73 11.79 4.91
CA ASP A 104 -18.11 12.25 4.80
C ASP A 104 -19.07 11.17 5.29
N ALA A 105 -20.13 11.66 5.93
CA ALA A 105 -20.97 10.97 6.89
C ALA A 105 -21.73 9.73 6.34
N HIS A 106 -22.01 8.82 7.28
CA HIS A 106 -22.99 7.72 7.20
C HIS A 106 -22.58 6.46 6.40
N LEU A 107 -22.00 5.46 7.09
CA LEU A 107 -22.51 4.06 7.17
C LEU A 107 -21.45 3.06 7.70
N PHE A 108 -21.63 2.66 8.97
CA PHE A 108 -21.57 1.28 9.47
C PHE A 108 -20.48 0.29 8.96
N ILE A 109 -19.42 0.05 9.75
CA ILE A 109 -18.61 -1.19 9.68
C ILE A 109 -18.36 -1.77 11.11
N PRO A 110 -18.39 -3.12 11.30
CA PRO A 110 -18.61 -3.75 12.61
C PRO A 110 -17.39 -3.79 13.56
N ARG A 111 -17.70 -3.63 14.84
CA ARG A 111 -16.84 -3.37 16.02
C ARG A 111 -15.98 -4.53 16.54
N VAL A 112 -15.44 -5.42 15.70
CA VAL A 112 -14.77 -6.65 16.20
C VAL A 112 -13.23 -6.66 16.08
N TRP A 113 -12.63 -5.86 15.20
CA TRP A 113 -11.16 -5.91 14.99
C TRP A 113 -10.33 -4.93 15.82
N ILE A 114 -10.94 -3.93 16.45
CA ILE A 114 -10.22 -2.86 17.17
C ILE A 114 -9.86 -3.25 18.61
N SER A 115 -10.50 -4.27 19.20
CA SER A 115 -10.36 -4.54 20.65
C SER A 115 -9.30 -5.57 21.07
N HIS A 116 -8.56 -6.21 20.16
CA HIS A 116 -7.60 -7.27 20.58
C HIS A 116 -6.13 -7.08 20.19
N VAL A 117 -5.76 -6.04 19.45
CA VAL A 117 -4.34 -5.72 19.16
C VAL A 117 -3.90 -4.36 19.73
N PHE A 118 -4.83 -3.52 20.20
CA PHE A 118 -4.51 -2.13 20.55
C PHE A 118 -4.71 -1.83 22.04
N VAL A 119 -3.99 -2.54 22.91
CA VAL A 119 -3.81 -2.14 24.31
C VAL A 119 -2.31 -2.16 24.62
N GLN A 120 -1.79 -0.99 24.97
CA GLN A 120 -0.43 -0.67 25.48
C GLN A 120 0.68 -0.37 24.46
N ARG A 121 0.52 0.75 23.73
CA ARG A 121 1.48 1.89 23.70
C ARG A 121 1.20 2.78 22.49
N CYS A 122 0.36 3.79 22.67
CA CYS A 122 0.43 4.99 21.84
C CYS A 122 0.04 6.17 22.72
N ASP A 123 1.05 6.95 23.08
CA ASP A 123 0.89 8.26 23.68
C ASP A 123 0.16 9.16 22.67
N SER A 124 -1.01 9.63 23.06
CA SER A 124 -1.80 10.81 22.63
C SER A 124 -1.93 11.25 21.15
N GLY A 125 -1.05 10.89 20.22
CA GLY A 125 -1.07 11.32 18.81
C GLY A 125 -1.53 10.26 17.80
N GLY A 126 -1.55 8.97 18.18
CA GLY A 126 -1.84 7.87 17.26
C GLY A 126 -3.32 7.51 17.06
N LYS A 127 -4.24 8.08 17.86
CA LYS A 127 -5.68 7.72 17.80
C LYS A 127 -6.44 8.37 16.63
N HIS A 128 -5.93 9.45 16.06
CA HIS A 128 -6.54 10.15 14.90
C HIS A 128 -6.02 9.64 13.54
N LEU A 129 -5.26 8.54 13.52
CA LEU A 129 -4.47 8.07 12.37
C LEU A 129 -5.21 7.06 11.47
N LEU A 130 -6.22 6.36 12.01
CA LEU A 130 -6.77 5.13 11.42
C LEU A 130 -7.93 5.33 10.43
N GLU A 131 -8.55 6.50 10.36
CA GLU A 131 -9.94 6.58 9.87
C GLU A 131 -10.08 6.96 8.38
N VAL A 132 -9.01 7.37 7.67
CA VAL A 132 -9.22 8.17 6.44
C VAL A 132 -8.89 7.52 5.12
N LEU A 133 -7.84 6.70 5.05
CA LEU A 133 -7.61 5.94 3.84
C LEU A 133 -8.57 4.73 3.74
N HIS A 134 -9.37 4.41 4.76
CA HIS A 134 -10.36 3.33 4.61
C HIS A 134 -11.53 3.70 3.69
N VAL A 135 -11.80 5.00 3.50
CA VAL A 135 -12.97 5.52 2.77
C VAL A 135 -12.60 6.29 1.51
N ALA A 136 -11.30 6.47 1.23
CA ALA A 136 -10.84 7.15 0.02
C ALA A 136 -11.23 6.37 -1.24
N SER A 137 -11.38 7.08 -2.36
CA SER A 137 -11.64 6.45 -3.66
C SER A 137 -10.51 5.47 -4.03
N VAL A 138 -10.84 4.47 -4.85
CA VAL A 138 -9.86 3.51 -5.37
C VAL A 138 -8.69 4.25 -6.04
N GLU A 139 -8.98 5.30 -6.81
CA GLU A 139 -7.96 6.14 -7.44
C GLU A 139 -7.02 6.76 -6.41
N MET A 140 -7.57 7.40 -5.37
CA MET A 140 -6.80 8.05 -4.32
C MET A 140 -5.91 7.04 -3.55
N GLN A 141 -6.42 5.82 -3.30
CA GLN A 141 -5.66 4.74 -2.70
C GLN A 141 -4.46 4.31 -3.55
N LEU A 142 -4.69 4.08 -4.84
CA LEU A 142 -3.65 3.68 -5.78
C LEU A 142 -2.58 4.79 -5.90
N THR A 143 -3.02 6.05 -6.01
CA THR A 143 -2.13 7.21 -6.02
C THR A 143 -1.32 7.32 -4.72
N ALA A 144 -1.94 7.05 -3.56
CA ALA A 144 -1.26 7.07 -2.27
C ALA A 144 -0.18 5.97 -2.17
N ALA A 145 -0.51 4.74 -2.58
CA ALA A 145 0.45 3.63 -2.58
C ALA A 145 1.68 3.97 -3.43
N VAL A 146 1.47 4.47 -4.66
CA VAL A 146 2.56 4.91 -5.55
C VAL A 146 3.35 6.05 -4.92
N SER A 147 2.69 7.06 -4.37
CA SER A 147 3.37 8.23 -3.78
C SER A 147 4.20 7.85 -2.56
N PHE A 148 3.71 6.94 -1.71
CA PHE A 148 4.44 6.46 -0.54
C PHE A 148 5.63 5.60 -0.94
N LEU A 149 5.53 4.83 -2.02
CA LEU A 149 6.65 4.10 -2.59
C LEU A 149 7.70 5.08 -3.15
N THR A 150 7.29 6.11 -3.88
CA THR A 150 8.20 7.13 -4.42
C THR A 150 8.95 7.87 -3.30
N ILE A 151 8.25 8.29 -2.23
CA ILE A 151 8.88 8.94 -1.07
C ILE A 151 9.97 8.05 -0.45
N LEU A 152 9.72 6.75 -0.39
CA LEU A 152 10.66 5.77 0.11
C LEU A 152 11.88 5.62 -0.81
N GLN A 153 11.65 5.48 -2.13
CA GLN A 153 12.69 5.25 -3.13
C GLN A 153 13.60 6.46 -3.36
N GLU A 154 13.07 7.66 -3.26
CA GLU A 154 13.83 8.90 -3.40
C GLU A 154 14.57 9.32 -2.13
N GLU A 155 14.43 8.55 -1.04
CA GLU A 155 15.07 8.84 0.26
C GLU A 155 14.78 10.26 0.78
N SER A 156 13.57 10.78 0.51
CA SER A 156 13.16 12.14 0.88
C SER A 156 13.13 12.38 2.40
N MET A 157 13.23 11.32 3.20
CA MET A 157 13.26 11.35 4.65
C MET A 157 13.99 10.13 5.22
N SER A 158 14.34 10.17 6.51
CA SER A 158 14.94 9.01 7.17
C SER A 158 13.99 7.82 7.19
N VAL A 159 14.54 6.61 7.07
CA VAL A 159 13.79 5.35 7.13
C VAL A 159 12.98 5.23 8.43
N HIS A 160 13.52 5.75 9.56
CA HIS A 160 12.80 5.79 10.83
C HIS A 160 11.54 6.67 10.75
N THR A 161 11.68 7.88 10.20
CA THR A 161 10.54 8.79 10.03
C THR A 161 9.53 8.21 9.04
N TYR A 162 9.98 7.54 7.97
CA TYR A 162 9.10 6.86 7.02
C TYR A 162 8.27 5.78 7.72
N ALA A 163 8.92 4.90 8.48
CA ALA A 163 8.26 3.85 9.23
C ALA A 163 7.18 4.42 10.17
N HIS A 164 7.51 5.48 10.90
CA HIS A 164 6.57 6.14 11.82
C HIS A 164 5.38 6.80 11.10
N SER A 165 5.61 7.40 9.92
CA SER A 165 4.59 8.17 9.21
C SER A 165 3.67 7.33 8.31
N PHE A 166 4.19 6.25 7.72
CA PHE A 166 3.54 5.56 6.61
C PHE A 166 3.33 4.06 6.81
N LEU A 167 4.17 3.37 7.60
CA LEU A 167 4.11 1.90 7.69
C LEU A 167 2.76 1.39 8.20
N GLN A 168 2.22 2.02 9.24
CA GLN A 168 0.91 1.63 9.79
C GLN A 168 -0.22 1.76 8.78
N VAL A 169 -0.16 2.79 7.92
CA VAL A 169 -1.12 2.99 6.84
C VAL A 169 -1.02 1.88 5.81
N ILE A 170 0.20 1.56 5.36
CA ILE A 170 0.44 0.47 4.41
C ILE A 170 -0.10 -0.86 4.97
N LEU A 171 0.20 -1.17 6.24
CA LEU A 171 -0.26 -2.40 6.91
C LEU A 171 -1.78 -2.48 7.04
N LEU A 172 -2.45 -1.34 7.27
CA LEU A 172 -3.91 -1.28 7.39
C LEU A 172 -4.62 -1.68 6.08
N HIS A 173 -4.03 -1.36 4.93
CA HIS A 173 -4.68 -1.53 3.62
C HIS A 173 -4.32 -2.81 2.87
N LEU A 174 -3.51 -3.71 3.47
CA LEU A 174 -3.14 -4.98 2.86
C LEU A 174 -4.33 -5.91 2.57
N GLU A 175 -5.42 -5.78 3.32
CA GLU A 175 -6.64 -6.58 3.16
C GLU A 175 -7.83 -5.72 2.68
N HIS A 176 -7.55 -4.68 1.88
CA HIS A 176 -8.59 -3.86 1.27
C HIS A 176 -9.53 -4.70 0.38
N ARG A 177 -10.83 -4.34 0.34
CA ARG A 177 -11.87 -5.08 -0.40
C ARG A 177 -11.61 -5.12 -1.91
N ASP A 178 -11.08 -4.02 -2.44
CA ASP A 178 -10.61 -3.94 -3.81
C ASP A 178 -9.24 -4.62 -3.92
N THR A 179 -9.13 -5.60 -4.83
CA THR A 179 -7.92 -6.40 -5.03
C THR A 179 -6.79 -5.61 -5.69
N GLY A 180 -7.11 -4.64 -6.55
CA GLY A 180 -6.11 -3.75 -7.13
C GLY A 180 -5.46 -2.88 -6.06
N VAL A 181 -6.27 -2.30 -5.18
CA VAL A 181 -5.81 -1.50 -4.04
C VAL A 181 -4.95 -2.31 -3.07
N SER A 182 -5.44 -3.46 -2.59
CA SER A 182 -4.67 -4.30 -1.65
C SER A 182 -3.35 -4.79 -2.25
N ASN A 183 -3.33 -5.13 -3.54
CA ASN A 183 -2.09 -5.48 -4.23
C ASN A 183 -1.12 -4.30 -4.32
N ALA A 184 -1.58 -3.08 -4.64
CA ALA A 184 -0.71 -1.90 -4.70
C ALA A 184 -0.05 -1.60 -3.33
N TRP A 185 -0.82 -1.71 -2.24
CA TRP A 185 -0.28 -1.56 -0.88
C TRP A 185 0.68 -2.69 -0.50
N LEU A 186 0.40 -3.92 -0.95
CA LEU A 186 1.32 -5.04 -0.72
C LEU A 186 2.65 -4.85 -1.44
N GLU A 187 2.66 -4.43 -2.71
CA GLU A 187 3.91 -4.13 -3.43
C GLU A 187 4.70 -2.99 -2.78
N THR A 188 3.98 -1.99 -2.27
CA THR A 188 4.57 -0.90 -1.47
C THR A 188 5.24 -1.45 -0.20
N LEU A 189 4.57 -2.34 0.54
CA LEU A 189 5.13 -2.99 1.72
C LEU A 189 6.36 -3.85 1.40
N LEU A 190 6.27 -4.68 0.36
CA LEU A 190 7.36 -5.57 -0.05
C LEU A 190 8.62 -4.77 -0.40
N SER A 191 8.46 -3.61 -1.03
CA SER A 191 9.54 -2.66 -1.28
C SER A 191 10.07 -2.04 0.01
N ALA A 192 9.19 -1.63 0.92
CA ALA A 192 9.58 -1.08 2.24
C ALA A 192 10.38 -2.08 3.08
N ILE A 193 10.07 -3.38 3.01
CA ILE A 193 10.79 -4.41 3.77
C ILE A 193 12.29 -4.45 3.46
N GLU A 194 12.68 -4.14 2.21
CA GLU A 194 14.09 -4.13 1.82
C GLU A 194 14.90 -3.05 2.53
N LEU A 195 14.26 -1.94 2.90
CA LEU A 195 14.92 -0.75 3.43
C LEU A 195 14.79 -0.63 4.96
N LEU A 196 13.75 -1.23 5.54
CA LEU A 196 13.48 -1.12 6.97
C LEU A 196 14.52 -1.86 7.85
N PRO A 197 14.84 -1.32 9.04
CA PRO A 197 15.71 -1.99 10.01
C PRO A 197 15.11 -3.31 10.51
N LYS A 198 15.97 -4.29 10.78
CA LYS A 198 15.59 -5.63 11.25
C LYS A 198 14.68 -5.61 12.49
N GLU A 199 14.93 -4.71 13.44
CA GLU A 199 14.11 -4.60 14.65
C GLU A 199 12.71 -4.06 14.34
N THR A 200 12.59 -3.06 13.45
CA THR A 200 11.28 -2.58 12.98
C THR A 200 10.52 -3.68 12.26
N LEU A 201 11.20 -4.43 11.36
CA LEU A 201 10.60 -5.57 10.66
C LEU A 201 10.09 -6.63 11.64
N ARG A 202 10.86 -6.92 12.70
CA ARG A 202 10.45 -7.91 13.70
C ARG A 202 9.21 -7.45 14.47
N HIS A 203 9.23 -6.23 15.01
CA HIS A 203 8.19 -5.74 15.90
C HIS A 203 6.90 -5.35 15.18
N GLU A 204 7.00 -4.65 14.06
CA GLU A 204 5.83 -4.08 13.36
C GLU A 204 5.24 -5.02 12.30
N ILE A 205 6.02 -5.99 11.81
CA ILE A 205 5.59 -6.88 10.72
C ILE A 205 5.56 -8.35 11.18
N LEU A 206 6.71 -8.95 11.48
CA LEU A 206 6.81 -10.39 11.73
C LEU A 206 5.95 -10.84 12.92
N ASN A 207 6.01 -10.12 14.04
CA ASN A 207 5.26 -10.47 15.24
C ASN A 207 3.73 -10.43 15.01
N PRO A 208 3.14 -9.35 14.46
CA PRO A 208 1.72 -9.36 14.08
C PRO A 208 1.37 -10.44 13.06
N LEU A 209 2.27 -10.74 12.12
CA LEU A 209 2.05 -11.70 11.04
C LEU A 209 1.76 -13.13 11.54
N VAL A 210 2.30 -13.51 12.71
CA VAL A 210 2.01 -14.81 13.34
C VAL A 210 0.52 -15.05 13.49
N SER A 211 -0.25 -14.03 13.88
CA SER A 211 -1.71 -14.12 14.02
C SER A 211 -2.43 -14.14 12.67
N LYS A 212 -1.91 -13.39 11.69
CA LYS A 212 -2.47 -13.23 10.33
C LYS A 212 -2.27 -14.48 9.45
N ALA A 213 -1.24 -15.28 9.73
CA ALA A 213 -0.95 -16.52 9.02
C ALA A 213 -1.75 -17.74 9.50
N GLN A 214 -2.58 -17.61 10.54
CA GLN A 214 -3.32 -18.75 11.11
C GLN A 214 -4.46 -19.21 10.20
N LEU A 215 -4.79 -20.50 10.21
CA LEU A 215 -5.91 -21.10 9.45
C LEU A 215 -7.28 -20.47 9.77
N SER A 216 -7.42 -19.84 10.95
CA SER A 216 -8.63 -19.10 11.37
C SER A 216 -8.83 -17.79 10.62
N GLN A 217 -7.80 -17.28 9.95
CA GLN A 217 -7.85 -16.03 9.19
C GLN A 217 -8.40 -16.26 7.78
N THR A 218 -8.71 -15.17 7.09
CA THR A 218 -9.18 -15.23 5.70
C THR A 218 -8.09 -15.79 4.78
N VAL A 219 -8.49 -16.38 3.66
CA VAL A 219 -7.53 -16.91 2.67
C VAL A 219 -6.61 -15.81 2.13
N GLN A 220 -7.16 -14.61 1.91
CA GLN A 220 -6.41 -13.42 1.51
C GLN A 220 -5.32 -13.03 2.54
N SER A 221 -5.65 -13.01 3.83
CA SER A 221 -4.68 -12.72 4.89
C SER A 221 -3.50 -13.70 4.88
N ARG A 222 -3.78 -14.98 4.63
CA ARG A 222 -2.75 -16.03 4.53
C ARG A 222 -1.92 -15.91 3.24
N LEU A 223 -2.53 -15.57 2.10
CA LEU A 223 -1.81 -15.30 0.85
C LEU A 223 -0.84 -14.12 0.98
N VAL A 224 -1.29 -13.02 1.61
CA VAL A 224 -0.45 -11.87 1.94
C VAL A 224 0.70 -12.30 2.87
N SER A 225 0.40 -13.11 3.88
CA SER A 225 1.40 -13.64 4.81
C SER A 225 2.49 -14.45 4.11
N CYS A 226 2.13 -15.31 3.13
CA CYS A 226 3.12 -16.03 2.33
C CYS A 226 4.13 -15.07 1.68
N LYS A 227 3.66 -14.04 0.97
CA LYS A 227 4.51 -13.07 0.26
C LYS A 227 5.41 -12.30 1.22
N ILE A 228 4.87 -11.84 2.36
CA ILE A 228 5.64 -11.11 3.38
C ILE A 228 6.72 -12.03 3.97
N LEU A 229 6.40 -13.26 4.36
CA LEU A 229 7.37 -14.22 4.91
C LEU A 229 8.53 -14.46 3.94
N GLY A 230 8.23 -14.66 2.65
CA GLY A 230 9.23 -14.83 1.60
C GLY A 230 10.15 -13.63 1.44
N LYS A 231 9.62 -12.41 1.61
CA LYS A 231 10.44 -11.18 1.54
C LYS A 231 11.30 -10.98 2.78
N LEU A 232 10.77 -11.31 3.97
CA LEU A 232 11.49 -11.14 5.23
C LEU A 232 12.75 -12.01 5.31
N THR A 233 12.80 -13.17 4.65
CA THR A 233 14.01 -14.03 4.69
C THR A 233 15.26 -13.36 4.12
N ASN A 234 15.12 -12.32 3.29
CA ASN A 234 16.26 -11.53 2.80
C ASN A 234 16.85 -10.60 3.87
N LYS A 235 16.20 -10.47 5.04
CA LYS A 235 16.56 -9.50 6.10
C LYS A 235 16.98 -10.15 7.40
N PHE A 236 16.61 -11.41 7.63
CA PHE A 236 16.97 -12.15 8.84
C PHE A 236 18.12 -13.13 8.56
N ASP A 237 18.90 -13.43 9.59
CA ASP A 237 19.91 -14.49 9.51
C ASP A 237 19.24 -15.88 9.57
N ALA A 238 19.98 -16.89 9.12
CA ALA A 238 19.51 -18.27 9.05
C ALA A 238 18.97 -18.80 10.39
N HIS A 239 19.53 -18.38 11.53
CA HIS A 239 19.05 -18.82 12.85
C HIS A 239 17.67 -18.22 13.16
N SER A 240 17.50 -16.92 12.97
CA SER A 240 16.18 -16.28 13.11
C SER A 240 15.16 -16.83 12.12
N ILE A 241 15.54 -17.10 10.86
CA ILE A 241 14.61 -17.68 9.87
C ILE A 241 14.14 -19.07 10.33
N LYS A 242 15.06 -19.94 10.73
CA LYS A 242 14.74 -21.32 11.19
C LYS A 242 13.83 -21.30 12.42
N ARG A 243 14.03 -20.34 13.33
CA ARG A 243 13.31 -20.28 14.61
C ARG A 243 11.96 -19.58 14.53
N GLU A 244 11.88 -18.45 13.81
CA GLU A 244 10.73 -17.54 13.86
C GLU A 244 9.86 -17.62 12.59
N ILE A 245 10.46 -17.83 11.41
CA ILE A 245 9.75 -17.80 10.11
C ILE A 245 9.34 -19.20 9.66
N LEU A 246 10.26 -20.17 9.75
CA LEU A 246 10.06 -21.52 9.24
C LEU A 246 8.84 -22.26 9.84
N PRO A 247 8.46 -22.07 11.11
CA PRO A 247 7.22 -22.66 11.63
C PRO A 247 5.97 -22.19 10.88
N LEU A 248 5.89 -20.90 10.53
CA LEU A 248 4.77 -20.33 9.77
C LEU A 248 4.77 -20.86 8.34
N VAL A 249 5.94 -20.92 7.69
CA VAL A 249 6.12 -21.50 6.36
C VAL A 249 5.60 -22.93 6.32
N LYS A 250 5.99 -23.76 7.29
CA LYS A 250 5.52 -25.16 7.39
C LYS A 250 4.01 -25.24 7.52
N SER A 251 3.41 -24.37 8.35
CA SER A 251 1.95 -24.31 8.51
C SER A 251 1.26 -23.95 7.20
N LEU A 252 1.74 -22.93 6.48
CA LEU A 252 1.14 -22.45 5.22
C LEU A 252 1.38 -23.41 4.04
N CYS A 253 2.48 -24.17 4.04
CA CYS A 253 2.67 -25.27 3.08
C CYS A 253 1.66 -26.41 3.28
N GLN A 254 1.11 -26.55 4.48
CA GLN A 254 0.08 -27.54 4.84
C GLN A 254 -1.32 -26.92 4.91
N ASP A 255 -1.51 -25.73 4.33
CA ASP A 255 -2.80 -25.04 4.33
C ASP A 255 -3.89 -25.87 3.64
N VAL A 256 -5.13 -25.75 4.09
CA VAL A 256 -6.28 -26.44 3.49
C VAL A 256 -6.57 -25.92 2.08
N GLU A 257 -6.30 -24.65 1.82
CA GLU A 257 -6.54 -24.00 0.54
C GLU A 257 -5.38 -24.19 -0.43
N TYR A 258 -5.70 -24.69 -1.64
CA TYR A 258 -4.69 -24.94 -2.67
C TYR A 258 -3.92 -23.68 -3.08
N GLU A 259 -4.60 -22.53 -3.18
CA GLU A 259 -3.97 -21.28 -3.59
C GLU A 259 -2.93 -20.78 -2.57
N VAL A 260 -3.18 -20.98 -1.27
CA VAL A 260 -2.23 -20.62 -0.20
C VAL A 260 -1.00 -21.50 -0.29
N ARG A 261 -1.18 -22.82 -0.44
CA ARG A 261 -0.06 -23.76 -0.64
C ARG A 261 0.77 -23.37 -1.86
N SER A 262 0.12 -23.12 -3.00
CA SER A 262 0.76 -22.69 -4.24
C SER A 262 1.54 -21.38 -4.05
N CYS A 263 0.95 -20.40 -3.34
CA CYS A 263 1.60 -19.13 -3.03
C CYS A 263 2.83 -19.31 -2.13
N MET A 264 2.73 -20.12 -1.08
CA MET A 264 3.83 -20.40 -0.17
C MET A 264 4.98 -21.13 -0.90
N CYS A 265 4.67 -22.09 -1.78
CA CYS A 265 5.66 -22.80 -2.59
C CYS A 265 6.51 -21.85 -3.45
N ARG A 266 5.93 -20.78 -3.99
CA ARG A 266 6.68 -19.76 -4.76
C ARG A 266 7.70 -18.98 -3.92
N GLN A 267 7.58 -19.01 -2.59
CA GLN A 267 8.52 -18.33 -1.70
C GLN A 267 9.60 -19.26 -1.15
N LEU A 268 9.48 -20.58 -1.37
CA LEU A 268 10.40 -21.56 -0.78
C LEU A 268 11.84 -21.40 -1.28
N GLU A 269 12.04 -20.87 -2.48
CA GLU A 269 13.38 -20.54 -2.98
C GLU A 269 14.04 -19.47 -2.10
N ASN A 270 13.35 -18.34 -1.85
CA ASN A 270 13.85 -17.28 -0.97
C ASN A 270 14.11 -17.81 0.46
N ILE A 271 13.25 -18.71 0.94
CA ILE A 271 13.40 -19.30 2.27
C ILE A 271 14.60 -20.24 2.32
N ALA A 272 14.77 -21.09 1.31
CA ALA A 272 15.90 -22.01 1.19
C ALA A 272 17.23 -21.24 1.14
N GLN A 273 17.30 -20.19 0.30
CA GLN A 273 18.47 -19.31 0.24
C GLN A 273 18.78 -18.65 1.59
N GLY A 274 17.75 -18.22 2.33
CA GLY A 274 17.93 -17.58 3.63
C GLY A 274 18.42 -18.51 4.75
N ILE A 275 18.13 -19.81 4.68
CA ILE A 275 18.54 -20.77 5.73
C ILE A 275 19.91 -21.42 5.53
N GLY A 276 20.48 -21.27 4.32
CA GLY A 276 21.73 -21.92 3.89
C GLY A 276 21.53 -23.40 3.62
#